data_AF-B7PUA1-F1
#
_entry.id   AF-B7PUA1-F1
#
_cell.length_a   1.000
_cell.length_b   1.000
_cell.length_c   1.000
_cell.angle_alpha   90.00
_cell.angle_beta   90.00
_cell.angle_gamma   90.00
#
_symmetry.space_group_name_H-M   'P 1'
#
loop_
_entity.id
_entity.type
_entity.pdbx_description
1 polymer ?
#
loop_
_entity_poly.entity_id
_entity_poly.type
_entity_poly.pdbx_seq_one_letter_code
_entity_poly.pdbx_strand_id
1 'polypeptide(L)' 'MPTTRECLCCQEVSQVTAKAGNKCITRHKDFFGAILNPVVLQIAYGMRAMELHDGELLRQRTAHK' A
#
# COMPACT_ATOMS: atom_id res chain seq x y z
N MET A 1 -1.79 -23.35 3.06
CA MET A 1 -2.88 -22.79 3.90
C MET A 1 -2.47 -21.37 4.29
N PRO A 2 -3.40 -20.40 4.33
CA PRO A 2 -3.10 -19.08 4.85
C PRO A 2 -2.67 -19.17 6.32
N THR A 3 -1.69 -18.36 6.68
CA THR A 3 -1.24 -18.21 8.06
C THR A 3 -2.28 -17.46 8.89
N THR A 4 -2.20 -17.54 10.21
CA THR A 4 -3.06 -16.73 11.11
C THR A 4 -2.96 -15.23 10.82
N ARG A 5 -1.81 -14.77 10.30
CA ARG A 5 -1.60 -13.37 9.87
C ARG A 5 -2.34 -13.01 8.59
N GLU A 6 -2.66 -13.99 7.76
CA GLU A 6 -3.37 -13.82 6.48
C GLU A 6 -4.87 -14.12 6.61
N CYS A 7 -5.29 -14.85 7.65
CA CYS A 7 -6.69 -15.08 8.01
C CYS A 7 -7.31 -13.86 8.72
N LEU A 8 -7.43 -12.74 7.99
CA LEU A 8 -8.02 -11.50 8.50
C LEU A 8 -9.24 -11.11 7.68
N CYS A 9 -10.34 -10.78 8.35
CA CYS A 9 -11.47 -10.12 7.72
C CYS A 9 -11.39 -8.60 7.86
N CYS A 10 -11.63 -7.88 6.76
CA CYS A 10 -11.68 -6.41 6.78
C CYS A 10 -12.75 -5.84 7.73
N GLN A 11 -13.77 -6.62 8.10
CA GLN A 11 -14.81 -6.22 9.05
C GLN A 11 -14.40 -6.46 10.52
N GLU A 12 -13.35 -7.22 10.77
CA GLU A 12 -12.83 -7.49 12.12
C GLU A 12 -11.73 -6.50 12.51
N VAL A 13 -11.17 -5.79 11.52
CA VAL A 13 -10.14 -4.77 11.74
C VAL A 13 -10.81 -3.41 12.00
N SER A 14 -10.73 -2.92 13.23
CA SER A 14 -11.34 -1.65 13.68
C SER A 14 -10.99 -0.44 12.82
N GLN A 15 -9.75 -0.38 12.34
CA GLN A 15 -9.26 0.72 11.48
C GLN A 15 -9.92 0.72 10.10
N VAL A 16 -10.29 -0.47 9.61
CA VAL A 16 -10.91 -0.63 8.30
C VAL A 16 -12.41 -0.37 8.40
N THR A 17 -13.07 -0.90 9.43
CA THR A 17 -14.50 -0.63 9.70
C THR A 17 -14.78 0.84 10.01
N ALA A 18 -13.86 1.55 10.65
CA ALA A 18 -13.97 3.00 10.84
C ALA A 18 -14.06 3.79 9.52
N LYS A 19 -13.48 3.26 8.43
CA LYS A 19 -13.46 3.90 7.11
C LYS A 19 -14.56 3.37 6.18
N ALA A 20 -14.79 2.06 6.16
CA ALA A 20 -15.76 1.41 5.26
C ALA A 20 -17.16 1.23 5.86
N GLY A 21 -17.31 1.51 7.16
CA GLY A 21 -18.47 1.08 7.94
C GLY A 21 -18.55 -0.44 8.05
N ASN A 22 -19.77 -0.97 8.25
CA ASN A 22 -20.02 -2.40 8.37
C ASN A 22 -20.04 -3.15 7.02
N LYS A 23 -19.56 -2.54 5.93
CA LYS A 23 -19.49 -3.15 4.59
C LYS A 23 -18.07 -3.65 4.32
N CYS A 24 -17.94 -4.65 3.44
CA CYS A 24 -16.63 -5.07 2.97
C CYS A 24 -15.88 -3.89 2.32
N ILE A 25 -14.60 -3.73 2.65
CA ILE A 25 -13.76 -2.61 2.19
C ILE A 25 -13.70 -2.50 0.66
N THR A 26 -13.84 -3.62 -0.06
CA THR A 26 -13.86 -3.65 -1.53
C THR A 26 -15.08 -2.97 -2.14
N ARG A 27 -16.15 -2.79 -1.36
CA ARG A 27 -17.35 -2.05 -1.77
C ARG A 27 -17.26 -0.54 -1.49
N HIS A 28 -16.19 -0.09 -0.84
CA HIS A 28 -15.96 1.33 -0.66
C HIS A 28 -15.71 2.00 -2.03
N LYS A 29 -16.33 3.16 -2.26
CA LYS A 29 -16.27 3.88 -3.55
C LYS A 29 -14.82 4.14 -4.01
N ASP A 30 -13.92 4.38 -3.07
CA ASP A 30 -12.53 4.71 -3.38
C ASP A 30 -11.64 3.48 -3.56
N PHE A 31 -12.14 2.27 -3.26
CA PHE A 31 -11.32 1.06 -3.35
C PHE A 31 -10.82 0.84 -4.78
N PHE A 32 -11.70 0.89 -5.78
CA PHE A 32 -11.28 0.75 -7.17
C PHE A 32 -10.61 2.00 -7.71
N GLY A 33 -11.09 3.19 -7.35
CA GLY A 33 -10.58 4.46 -7.87
C GLY A 33 -9.18 4.83 -7.36
N ALA A 34 -8.84 4.45 -6.12
CA ALA A 34 -7.59 4.84 -5.48
C ALA A 34 -6.65 3.65 -5.19
N ILE A 35 -7.18 2.45 -4.89
CA ILE A 35 -6.34 1.30 -4.51
C ILE A 35 -6.03 0.41 -5.72
N LEU A 36 -7.03 0.08 -6.53
CA LEU A 36 -6.86 -0.81 -7.70
C LEU A 36 -6.78 -0.07 -9.04
N ASN A 37 -6.70 1.26 -9.04
CA ASN A 37 -6.57 2.03 -10.27
C ASN A 37 -5.16 1.85 -10.85
N PRO A 38 -5.01 1.29 -12.07
CA PRO A 38 -3.70 1.03 -12.67
C PRO A 38 -2.84 2.28 -12.80
N VAL A 39 -3.44 3.43 -13.10
CA VAL A 39 -2.71 4.70 -13.24
C VAL A 39 -2.16 5.16 -11.89
N VAL A 40 -2.97 5.08 -10.83
CA VAL A 40 -2.54 5.42 -9.47
C VAL A 40 -1.40 4.48 -9.02
N LEU A 41 -1.55 3.19 -9.29
CA LEU A 41 -0.51 2.20 -8.96
C LEU A 41 0.79 2.47 -9.73
N GLN A 42 0.74 2.72 -11.03
CA GLN A 42 1.93 3.03 -11.83
C GLN A 42 2.67 4.26 -11.30
N ILE A 43 1.94 5.33 -10.97
CA ILE A 43 2.53 6.54 -10.38
C ILE A 43 3.17 6.21 -9.03
N ALA A 44 2.45 5.52 -8.13
CA ALA A 44 2.95 5.16 -6.81
C ALA A 44 4.21 4.27 -6.88
N TYR A 45 4.22 3.27 -7.77
CA TYR A 45 5.38 2.43 -8.00
C TYR A 45 6.55 3.22 -8.59
N GLY A 46 6.30 4.14 -9.52
CA GLY A 46 7.33 5.01 -10.07
C GLY A 46 7.96 5.91 -9.01
N MET A 47 7.14 6.56 -8.17
CA MET A 47 7.62 7.36 -7.04
C MET A 47 8.46 6.52 -6.08
N ARG A 48 7.99 5.31 -5.74
CA ARG A 48 8.74 4.40 -4.86
C ARG A 48 10.07 3.97 -5.45
N ALA A 49 10.13 3.72 -6.76
CA ALA A 49 11.37 3.36 -7.44
C ALA A 49 12.39 4.52 -7.38
N MET A 50 11.94 5.76 -7.59
CA MET A 50 12.80 6.94 -7.46
C MET A 50 13.33 7.11 -6.04
N GLU A 51 12.48 6.99 -5.01
CA GLU A 51 12.90 7.06 -3.60
C GLU A 51 13.99 6.02 -3.26
N LEU A 52 13.81 4.78 -3.72
CA LEU A 52 14.77 3.71 -3.47
C LEU A 52 16.10 3.98 -4.17
N HIS A 53 16.06 4.45 -5.41
CA HIS A 53 17.24 4.82 -6.17
C HIS A 53 18.01 5.98 -5.52
N ASP A 54 17.31 7.03 -5.09
CA ASP A 54 17.92 8.17 -4.40
C ASP A 54 18.57 7.73 -3.07
N GLY A 55 17.89 6.86 -2.31
CA GLY A 55 18.44 6.26 -1.09
C GLY A 55 19.67 5.38 -1.34
N GLU A 56 19.76 4.73 -2.49
CA GLU A 56 20.95 3.96 -2.90
C GLU A 56 22.11 4.87 -3.30
N LEU A 57 21.86 5.91 -4.08
CA LEU A 57 22.86 6.92 -4.43
C LEU A 57 23.46 7.61 -3.19
N LEU A 58 22.60 7.96 -2.22
CA LEU A 58 23.04 8.52 -0.94
C LEU A 58 23.96 7.55 -0.20
N ARG A 59 23.60 6.27 -0.13
CA ARG A 59 24.41 5.23 0.53
C ARG A 59 25.77 5.05 -0.16
N GLN A 60 25.80 5.02 -1.48
CA GLN A 60 27.06 4.94 -2.24
C GLN A 60 27.95 6.16 -1.97
N ARG A 61 27.38 7.37 -1.96
CA ARG A 61 28.15 8.61 -1.66
C ARG A 61 28.74 8.61 -0.26
N THR A 62 28.03 8.06 0.74
CA THR A 62 28.54 7.93 2.11
C THR A 62 29.57 6.83 2.28
N ALA A 63 29.51 5.77 1.48
CA ALA A 63 30.47 4.66 1.53
C ALA A 63 31.82 4.98 0.89
N HIS A 64 31.87 5.98 0.01
CA HIS A 64 33.10 6.47 -0.64
C HIS A 64 33.76 7.67 0.08
N LYS A 65 33.30 8.01 1.29
CA LYS A 65 33.94 8.96 2.20
C LYS A 65 34.64 8.22 3.32
#